data_AF-A0A353J6I6-F1
#
_entry.id   AF-A0A353J6I6-F1
#
_cell.length_a   1.000
_cell.length_b   1.000
_cell.length_c   1.000
_cell.angle_alpha   90.00
_cell.angle_beta   90.00
_cell.angle_gamma   90.00
#
_symmetry.space_group_name_H-M   'P 1'
#
loop_
_entity.id
_entity.type
_entity.pdbx_description
1 polymer ?
#
loop_
_entity_poly.entity_id
_entity_poly.type
_entity_poly.pdbx_seq_one_letter_code
_entity_poly.pdbx_strand_id
1 'polypeptide(L)'
;MAQISIPQLKPGMLVKVHQRIKDITPKGEEKERIQIFEGLVIATRHGNEQGATFTVRKDAKGYGVEKIFPIHSPVIANIEIEKEHKVRRAKLHYVSTSAFNKKLKEKKA
;
A
#
# COMPACT_ATOMS: atom_id res chain seq x y z
N MET A 1 -14.01 -11.35 -14.83
CA MET A 1 -13.26 -10.84 -13.66
C MET A 1 -12.00 -10.18 -14.19
N ALA A 2 -11.90 -8.86 -14.13
CA ALA A 2 -10.78 -8.13 -14.74
C ALA A 2 -9.49 -8.47 -13.97
N GLN A 3 -8.59 -9.18 -14.65
CA GLN A 3 -7.24 -9.44 -14.19
C GLN A 3 -6.50 -8.11 -14.15
N ILE A 4 -6.52 -7.40 -13.01
CA ILE A 4 -5.62 -6.28 -12.79
C ILE A 4 -4.21 -6.86 -12.92
N SER A 5 -3.39 -6.34 -13.83
CA SER A 5 -1.99 -6.71 -13.94
C SER A 5 -1.31 -6.35 -12.62
N ILE A 6 -1.16 -7.33 -11.73
CA ILE A 6 -0.61 -7.10 -10.40
C ILE A 6 0.84 -6.66 -10.58
N PRO A 7 1.20 -5.42 -10.21
CA PRO A 7 2.59 -5.03 -10.23
C PRO A 7 3.34 -5.91 -9.23
N GLN A 8 4.57 -6.36 -9.57
CA GLN A 8 5.42 -7.07 -8.61
C GLN A 8 5.81 -6.14 -7.47
N LEU A 9 4.99 -6.11 -6.42
CA LEU A 9 5.22 -5.33 -5.23
C LEU A 9 6.37 -5.92 -4.43
N LYS A 10 7.29 -5.05 -4.01
CA LYS A 10 8.43 -5.40 -3.19
C LYS A 10 8.50 -4.47 -1.98
N PRO A 11 8.98 -4.96 -0.83
CA PRO A 11 9.33 -4.10 0.29
C PRO A 11 10.31 -3.02 -0.17
N GLY A 12 10.11 -1.77 0.27
CA GLY A 12 10.93 -0.63 -0.15
C GLY A 12 10.29 0.23 -1.23
N MET A 13 9.17 -0.19 -1.82
CA MET A 13 8.44 0.60 -2.82
C MET A 13 7.46 1.56 -2.15
N LEU A 14 7.43 2.81 -2.59
CA LEU A 14 6.39 3.79 -2.25
C LEU A 14 5.25 3.62 -3.26
N VAL A 15 4.04 3.40 -2.74
CA VAL A 15 2.88 3.06 -3.55
C VAL A 15 1.66 3.89 -3.17
N LYS A 16 0.80 4.15 -4.14
CA LYS A 16 -0.54 4.70 -3.96
C LYS A 16 -1.57 3.60 -4.19
N VAL A 17 -2.28 3.21 -3.13
CA VAL A 17 -3.34 2.19 -3.21
C VAL A 17 -4.70 2.88 -3.30
N HIS A 18 -5.39 2.70 -4.43
CA HIS A 18 -6.70 3.30 -4.69
C HIS A 18 -7.77 2.33 -4.21
N GLN A 19 -8.46 2.67 -3.13
CA GLN A 19 -9.52 1.84 -2.53
C GLN A 19 -10.89 2.41 -2.88
N ARG A 20 -11.79 1.55 -3.33
CA ARG A 20 -13.22 1.87 -3.42
C ARG A 20 -13.82 1.77 -2.02
N ILE A 21 -14.40 2.86 -1.54
CA ILE A 21 -15.10 2.90 -0.26
C ILE A 21 -16.55 3.22 -0.53
N LYS A 22 -17.44 2.37 -0.01
CA LYS A 22 -18.87 2.60 0.07
C LYS A 22 -19.15 3.35 1.36
N ASP A 23 -19.56 4.60 1.25
CA ASP A 23 -20.00 5.41 2.38
C ASP A 23 -21.54 5.52 2.34
N ILE A 24 -22.17 5.39 3.50
CA ILE A 24 -23.61 5.63 3.67
C ILE A 24 -23.74 7.05 4.22
N THR A 25 -24.45 7.91 3.49
CA THR A 25 -24.71 9.28 3.96
C THR A 25 -25.69 9.26 5.15
N PRO A 26 -25.77 10.32 5.97
CA PRO A 26 -26.76 10.42 7.06
C PRO A 26 -28.22 10.29 6.58
N LYS A 27 -28.47 10.47 5.27
CA LYS A 27 -29.77 10.31 4.62
C LYS A 27 -30.02 8.91 4.07
N GLY A 28 -29.11 7.96 4.30
CA GLY A 28 -29.23 6.56 3.85
C GLY A 28 -28.82 6.29 2.41
N GLU A 29 -28.35 7.29 1.65
CA GLU A 29 -27.88 7.08 0.27
C GLU A 29 -26.48 6.45 0.25
N GLU A 30 -26.31 5.40 -0.57
CA GLU A 30 -25.02 4.77 -0.84
C GLU A 30 -24.22 5.61 -1.84
N LYS A 31 -23.00 6.02 -1.46
CA LYS A 31 -22.05 6.69 -2.35
C LYS A 31 -20.75 5.92 -2.40
N GLU A 32 -20.23 5.73 -3.60
CA GLU A 32 -18.88 5.18 -3.80
C GLU A 32 -17.88 6.31 -4.02
N ARG A 33 -16.75 6.24 -3.32
CA ARG A 33 -15.60 7.11 -3.60
C ARG A 33 -14.31 6.32 -3.65
N ILE A 34 -13.32 6.87 -4.34
CA ILE A 34 -11.96 6.35 -4.33
C ILE A 34 -11.16 7.08 -3.25
N GLN A 35 -10.65 6.34 -2.26
CA GLN A 35 -9.69 6.85 -1.28
C GLN A 35 -8.30 6.34 -1.62
N ILE A 36 -7.34 7.26 -1.65
CA ILE A 36 -5.94 6.93 -1.91
C ILE A 36 -5.22 6.73 -0.58
N PHE A 37 -4.53 5.60 -0.46
CA PHE A 37 -3.60 5.33 0.64
C PHE A 37 -2.18 5.25 0.09
N GLU A 38 -1.45 6.36 0.24
CA GLU A 38 -0.05 6.48 -0.13
C GLU A 38 0.86 6.07 1.04
N GLY A 39 1.85 5.22 0.78
CA GLY A 39 2.83 4.83 1.80
C GLY A 39 3.85 3.79 1.32
N LEU A 40 4.72 3.38 2.24
CA LEU A 40 5.79 2.41 1.99
C LEU A 40 5.28 0.98 2.13
N VAL A 41 5.57 0.15 1.15
CA VAL A 41 5.44 -1.30 1.31
C VAL A 41 6.53 -1.79 2.27
N ILE A 42 6.12 -2.26 3.45
CA ILE A 42 7.04 -2.76 4.48
C ILE A 42 7.18 -4.27 4.48
N ALA A 43 6.19 -4.99 3.96
CA ALA A 43 6.19 -6.44 3.87
C ALA A 43 5.28 -6.91 2.74
N THR A 44 5.65 -8.02 2.12
CA THR A 44 4.81 -8.79 1.21
C THR A 44 4.77 -10.23 1.69
N ARG A 45 3.63 -10.93 1.53
CA ARG A 45 3.40 -12.30 1.96
C ARG A 45 2.72 -13.11 0.86
N HIS A 46 3.05 -14.41 0.81
CA HIS A 46 2.46 -15.39 -0.10
C HIS A 46 2.64 -15.12 -1.61
N GLY A 47 3.52 -14.18 -1.99
CA GLY A 47 3.94 -13.98 -3.38
C GLY A 47 2.77 -13.76 -4.34
N ASN A 48 2.55 -14.75 -5.23
CA ASN A 48 1.50 -14.73 -6.25
C ASN A 48 0.30 -15.65 -5.91
N GLU A 49 0.23 -16.18 -4.69
CA GLU A 49 -0.89 -17.01 -4.25
C GLU A 49 -2.16 -16.16 -4.07
N GLN A 50 -3.35 -16.78 -4.09
CA GLN A 50 -4.62 -16.08 -3.89
C GLN A 50 -4.70 -15.34 -2.53
N GLY A 51 -4.03 -15.88 -1.51
CA GLY A 51 -3.91 -15.28 -0.18
C GLY A 51 -2.82 -14.22 -0.05
N ALA A 52 -2.21 -13.79 -1.17
CA ALA A 52 -1.13 -12.83 -1.14
C ALA A 52 -1.57 -11.47 -0.62
N THR A 53 -0.75 -10.93 0.28
CA THR A 53 -0.99 -9.66 0.95
C THR A 53 0.27 -8.81 0.95
N PHE A 54 0.08 -7.50 1.03
CA PHE A 54 1.15 -6.55 1.24
C PHE A 54 0.75 -5.55 2.32
N THR A 55 1.73 -5.09 3.09
CA THR A 55 1.51 -4.14 4.18
C THR A 55 2.10 -2.80 3.78
N VAL A 56 1.24 -1.78 3.76
CA VAL A 56 1.63 -0.40 3.48
C VAL A 56 1.59 0.40 4.78
N ARG A 57 2.69 1.10 5.07
CA ARG A 57 2.83 1.98 6.22
C ARG A 57 2.90 3.42 5.77
N LYS A 58 2.16 4.31 6.42
CA LYS A 58 2.26 5.76 6.25
C LYS A 58 2.12 6.47 7.58
N ASP A 59 2.49 7.74 7.60
CA ASP A 59 2.24 8.61 8.74
C ASP A 59 1.04 9.50 8.46
N ALA A 60 0.02 9.37 9.30
CA ALA A 60 -1.20 10.15 9.23
C ALA A 60 -1.31 11.02 10.47
N LYS A 61 -1.17 12.34 10.30
CA LYS A 61 -1.34 13.33 11.39
C LYS A 61 -0.51 13.02 12.65
N GLY A 62 0.74 12.57 12.47
CA GLY A 62 1.65 12.24 13.57
C GLY A 62 1.56 10.80 14.10
N TYR A 63 0.60 10.00 13.60
CA TYR A 63 0.45 8.59 13.97
C TYR A 63 0.89 7.69 12.81
N GLY A 64 1.69 6.67 13.11
CA GLY A 64 2.03 5.62 12.15
C GLY A 64 0.84 4.71 11.92
N VAL A 65 0.32 4.68 10.70
CA VAL A 65 -0.80 3.86 10.28
C VAL A 65 -0.32 2.78 9.32
N GLU A 66 -0.60 1.53 9.65
CA GLU A 66 -0.36 0.39 8.78
C GLU A 66 -1.70 -0.14 8.26
N LYS A 67 -1.73 -0.46 6.96
CA LYS A 67 -2.83 -1.19 6.34
C LYS A 67 -2.30 -2.41 5.62
N ILE A 68 -2.98 -3.54 5.81
CA ILE A 68 -2.70 -4.80 5.12
C ILE A 68 -3.73 -4.95 4.00
N PHE A 69 -3.25 -5.15 2.78
CA PHE A 69 -4.07 -5.26 1.59
C PHE A 69 -3.92 -6.65 0.96
N PRO A 70 -5.03 -7.37 0.71
CA PRO A 70 -5.00 -8.52 -0.18
C PRO A 70 -4.79 -8.07 -1.61
N ILE A 71 -3.81 -8.65 -2.30
CA ILE A 71 -3.42 -8.28 -3.67
C ILE A 71 -4.59 -8.43 -4.65
N HIS A 72 -5.41 -9.47 -4.46
CA HIS A 72 -6.53 -9.82 -5.33
C HIS A 72 -7.88 -9.23 -4.86
N SER A 73 -7.87 -8.29 -3.92
CA SER A 73 -9.12 -7.73 -3.38
C SER A 73 -9.87 -6.88 -4.43
N PRO A 74 -11.19 -7.11 -4.64
CA PRO A 74 -11.99 -6.31 -5.57
C PRO A 74 -12.21 -4.86 -5.09
N VAL A 75 -11.91 -4.59 -3.82
CA VAL A 75 -11.98 -3.26 -3.22
C VAL A 75 -10.85 -2.35 -3.75
N ILE A 76 -9.75 -2.94 -4.22
CA ILE A 76 -8.63 -2.20 -4.79
C ILE A 76 -8.95 -1.90 -6.26
N ALA A 77 -9.05 -0.62 -6.58
CA ALA A 77 -9.28 -0.17 -7.95
C ALA A 77 -7.98 -0.12 -8.76
N ASN A 78 -6.90 0.37 -8.15
CA ASN A 78 -5.59 0.52 -8.78
C ASN A 78 -4.47 0.53 -7.75
N ILE A 79 -3.25 0.16 -8.17
CA ILE A 79 -2.03 0.27 -7.39
C ILE A 79 -0.97 0.95 -8.25
N GLU A 80 -0.55 2.15 -7.86
CA GLU A 80 0.48 2.91 -8.57
C GLU A 80 1.80 2.86 -7.78
N ILE A 81 2.90 2.61 -8.49
CA ILE A 81 4.25 2.64 -7.93
C ILE A 81 4.83 4.02 -8.21
N GLU A 82 5.19 4.75 -7.16
CA GLU A 82 5.76 6.09 -7.30
C GLU A 82 7.29 6.05 -7.26
N LYS A 83 7.86 5.31 -6.30
CA LYS A 83 9.32 5.22 -6.09
C LYS A 83 9.74 3.85 -5.59
N GLU A 84 10.99 3.47 -5.86
CA GLU A 84 11.62 2.29 -5.26
C GLU A 84 12.84 2.73 -4.44
N HIS A 85 12.87 2.32 -3.17
CA HIS A 85 14.04 2.51 -2.30
C HIS A 85 14.83 1.22 -2.15
N LYS A 86 16.15 1.34 -2.11
CA LYS A 86 17.04 0.21 -1.86
C LYS A 86 16.94 -0.22 -0.40
N VAL A 87 16.41 -1.43 -0.19
CA VAL A 87 16.30 -2.06 1.13
C VAL A 87 17.12 -3.35 1.19
N ARG A 88 17.52 -3.75 2.40
CA ARG A 88 18.31 -4.97 2.63
C ARG A 88 17.52 -6.12 3.25
N ARG A 89 16.36 -5.83 3.85
CA ARG A 89 15.52 -6.82 4.53
C ARG A 89 14.22 -7.01 3.76
N ALA A 90 13.70 -8.25 3.77
CA ALA A 90 12.40 -8.59 3.19
C ALA A 90 11.21 -8.07 4.01
N LYS A 91 11.42 -7.73 5.29
CA LYS A 91 10.42 -7.08 6.15
C LYS A 91 11.02 -5.88 6.85
N LEU A 92 10.39 -4.73 6.70
CA LEU A 92 10.90 -3.43 7.12
C LEU A 92 10.28 -2.97 8.46
N HIS A 93 10.07 -3.88 9.41
CA HIS A 93 9.51 -3.55 10.74
C HIS A 93 10.37 -2.55 11.54
N TYR A 94 11.63 -2.35 11.14
CA TYR A 94 12.51 -1.35 11.74
C TYR A 94 12.23 0.08 11.26
N VAL A 95 11.42 0.25 10.21
CA VAL A 95 11.06 1.56 9.67
C VAL A 95 9.98 2.17 10.55
N SER A 96 10.42 3.07 11.44
CA SER A 96 9.51 3.97 12.13
C SER A 96 9.13 5.14 11.20
N THR A 97 7.95 5.69 11.46
CA THR A 97 7.37 6.94 10.94
C THR A 97 8.41 8.01 10.61
N SER A 98 9.29 8.35 11.56
CA SER A 98 10.29 9.40 11.40
C SER A 98 11.49 9.05 10.50
N ALA A 99 11.69 7.78 10.18
CA ALA A 99 12.87 7.28 9.44
C ALA A 99 12.66 7.21 7.92
N PHE A 100 11.42 7.39 7.44
CA PHE A 100 11.06 7.23 6.02
C PHE A 100 11.88 8.13 5.09
N ASN A 101 11.93 9.43 5.38
CA ASN A 101 12.60 10.42 4.53
C ASN A 101 14.12 10.55 4.79
N LYS A 102 14.64 10.00 5.90
CA LYS A 102 16.02 10.28 6.34
C LYS A 102 17.02 9.15 6.08
N LYS A 103 16.59 7.90 5.83
CA LYS A 103 17.52 6.74 5.84
C LYS A 103 17.51 5.85 4.59
N LEU A 104 16.52 5.95 3.71
CA LEU A 104 16.38 5.04 2.58
C LEU A 104 16.86 5.69 1.28
N LYS A 105 17.95 5.16 0.69
CA LYS A 105 18.46 5.62 -0.61
C LYS A 105 17.50 5.20 -1.71
N GLU A 106 17.05 6.14 -2.52
CA GLU A 106 16.33 5.83 -3.77
C GLU A 106 17.21 4.92 -4.64
N LYS A 107 16.59 3.90 -5.23
CA LYS A 107 17.26 3.03 -6.18
C LYS A 107 17.35 3.82 -7.49
N LYS A 108 18.57 4.15 -7.91
CA LYS A 108 18.79 4.72 -9.23
C LYS A 108 18.38 3.69 -10.28
N ALA A 109 17.63 4.15 -11.29
CA ALA A 109 17.30 3.37 -12.48
C ALA A 109 18.57 2.90 -13.19
#